data_AF-A0A2G0E5Y6-F1
#
_entry.id   AF-A0A2G0E5Y6-F1
#
_cell.length_a   1.000
_cell.length_b   1.000
_cell.length_c   1.000
_cell.angle_alpha   90.00
_cell.angle_beta   90.00
_cell.angle_gamma   90.00
#
_symmetry.space_group_name_H-M   'P 1'
#
loop_
_entity.id
_entity.type
_entity.pdbx_description
1 polymer ?
#
loop_
_entity_poly.entity_id
_entity_poly.type
_entity_poly.pdbx_seq_one_letter_code
_entity_poly.pdbx_strand_id
1 'polypeptide(L)'
;NALSALFAEQGITLTPEIKTSYKALNHHLWQEFEKGRLSREEVTGSRFGLLFQQFGKTVDSRQMEKRYRHYLNQGHELVSGSLELLKKVHPHAELYIVTNGVSHTQYQRLTDAGMLDYFKDIFVSEAVGAQKPMKE
;
A
#
# COMPACT_ATOMS: atom_id res chain seq x y z
N ASN A 1 0.98 1.90 12.96
CA ASN A 1 1.75 1.39 11.78
C ASN A 1 1.42 -0.09 11.56
N ALA A 2 0.92 -0.46 10.37
CA ALA A 2 0.48 -1.82 10.03
C ALA A 2 1.55 -2.91 10.15
N LEU A 3 2.82 -2.59 9.88
CA LEU A 3 3.91 -3.56 10.00
C LEU A 3 4.14 -3.94 11.47
N SER A 4 4.07 -2.96 12.37
CA SER A 4 4.19 -3.18 13.81
C SER A 4 3.03 -4.03 14.35
N ALA A 5 1.80 -3.79 13.88
CA ALA A 5 0.63 -4.56 14.27
C ALA A 5 0.71 -6.01 13.81
N LEU A 6 1.11 -6.26 12.55
CA LEU A 6 1.35 -7.60 12.03
C LEU A 6 2.39 -8.35 12.89
N PHE A 7 3.54 -7.74 13.14
CA PHE A 7 4.61 -8.38 13.89
C PHE A 7 4.22 -8.70 15.33
N ALA A 8 3.50 -7.78 15.99
CA ALA A 8 2.94 -8.03 17.32
C ALA A 8 1.93 -9.18 17.32
N GLU A 9 1.03 -9.26 16.33
CA GLU A 9 0.08 -10.37 16.19
C GLU A 9 0.79 -11.73 16.06
N GLN A 10 1.89 -11.77 15.30
CA GLN A 10 2.64 -13.01 15.08
C GLN A 10 3.58 -13.37 16.24
N GLY A 11 3.64 -12.55 17.31
CA GLY A 11 4.58 -12.74 18.41
C GLY A 11 6.04 -12.55 18.00
N ILE A 12 6.30 -11.76 16.95
CA ILE A 12 7.64 -11.52 16.40
C ILE A 12 8.10 -10.11 16.75
N THR A 13 9.29 -9.98 17.34
CA THR A 13 9.89 -8.67 17.58
C THR A 13 10.26 -7.99 16.27
N LEU A 14 9.65 -6.84 15.98
CA LEU A 14 10.04 -6.00 14.84
C LEU A 14 11.28 -5.18 15.19
N THR A 15 12.46 -5.68 14.83
CA THR A 15 13.72 -4.96 15.02
C THR A 15 13.88 -3.83 13.99
N PRO A 16 14.72 -2.81 14.27
CA PRO A 16 15.07 -1.77 13.29
C PRO A 16 15.66 -2.32 11.99
N GLU A 17 16.42 -3.42 12.09
CA GLU A 17 17.00 -4.13 10.95
C GLU A 17 15.91 -4.75 10.06
N ILE A 18 14.97 -5.51 10.64
CA ILE A 18 13.85 -6.10 9.89
C ILE A 18 13.00 -5.00 9.23
N LYS A 19 12.75 -3.91 9.95
CA LYS A 19 11.99 -2.77 9.41
C LYS A 19 12.70 -2.11 8.22
N THR A 20 14.02 -1.99 8.28
CA THR A 20 14.83 -1.44 7.19
C THR A 20 14.85 -2.39 5.99
N SER A 21 15.07 -3.69 6.23
CA SER A 21 15.02 -4.72 5.19
C SER A 21 13.64 -4.75 4.50
N TYR A 22 12.55 -4.74 5.27
CA TYR A 22 11.19 -4.69 4.70
C TYR A 22 10.99 -3.48 3.78
N LYS A 23 11.43 -2.29 4.21
CA LYS A 23 11.29 -1.08 3.38
C LYS A 23 12.06 -1.21 2.06
N ALA A 24 13.30 -1.68 2.12
CA ALA A 24 14.13 -1.86 0.93
C ALA A 24 13.54 -2.91 -0.03
N LEU A 25 13.17 -4.07 0.50
CA LEU A 25 12.56 -5.15 -0.28
C LEU A 25 11.23 -4.73 -0.89
N ASN A 26 10.33 -4.15 -0.09
CA ASN A 26 9.02 -3.70 -0.59
C ASN A 26 9.20 -2.62 -1.67
N HIS A 27 10.11 -1.66 -1.48
CA HIS A 27 10.42 -0.66 -2.51
C HIS A 27 10.90 -1.30 -3.82
N HIS A 28 11.85 -2.23 -3.72
CA HIS A 28 12.38 -2.95 -4.88
C HIS A 28 11.28 -3.71 -5.64
N LEU A 29 10.43 -4.47 -4.93
CA LEU A 29 9.35 -5.23 -5.57
C LEU A 29 8.35 -4.31 -6.29
N TRP A 30 8.00 -3.16 -5.71
CA TRP A 30 7.15 -2.18 -6.39
C TRP A 30 7.84 -1.55 -7.61
N GLN A 31 9.15 -1.31 -7.58
CA GLN A 31 9.89 -0.85 -8.76
C GLN A 31 9.89 -1.90 -9.89
N GLU A 32 10.02 -3.19 -9.55
CA GLU A 32 9.94 -4.26 -10.56
C GLU A 32 8.52 -4.41 -11.12
N PHE A 33 7.49 -4.17 -10.30
CA PHE A 33 6.11 -4.03 -10.76
C PHE A 33 5.98 -2.87 -11.76
N GLU A 34 6.45 -1.67 -11.42
CA GLU A 34 6.43 -0.49 -12.30
C GLU A 34 7.16 -0.71 -13.64
N LYS A 35 8.16 -1.60 -13.67
CA LYS A 35 8.88 -2.02 -14.89
C LYS A 35 8.17 -3.13 -15.69
N GLY A 36 7.01 -3.60 -15.24
CA GLY A 36 6.27 -4.70 -15.85
C GLY A 36 6.89 -6.09 -15.63
N ARG A 37 7.82 -6.23 -14.69
CA ARG A 37 8.53 -7.50 -14.43
C ARG A 37 7.85 -8.35 -13.37
N LEU A 38 7.06 -7.74 -12.50
CA LEU A 38 6.22 -8.42 -11.53
C LEU A 38 4.78 -7.93 -11.66
N SER A 39 3.84 -8.81 -11.40
CA SER A 39 2.45 -8.46 -11.12
C SER A 39 2.29 -7.95 -9.68
N ARG A 40 1.20 -7.21 -9.42
CA ARG A 40 0.87 -6.78 -8.06
C ARG A 40 0.65 -7.97 -7.11
N GLU A 41 0.08 -9.06 -7.62
CA GLU A 41 -0.12 -10.27 -6.82
C GLU A 41 1.24 -10.88 -6.42
N GLU A 42 2.22 -10.89 -7.32
CA GLU A 42 3.57 -11.34 -6.98
C GLU A 42 4.22 -10.42 -5.94
N VAL A 43 4.11 -9.10 -6.08
CA VAL A 43 4.63 -8.14 -5.08
C VAL A 43 4.02 -8.38 -3.70
N THR A 44 2.69 -8.39 -3.62
CA THR A 44 1.98 -8.47 -2.34
C THR A 44 2.00 -9.87 -1.75
N GLY A 45 1.95 -10.90 -2.60
CA GLY A 45 1.94 -12.31 -2.19
C GLY A 45 3.32 -12.85 -1.81
N SER A 46 4.43 -12.25 -2.27
CA SER A 46 5.79 -12.76 -1.98
C SER A 46 6.56 -11.97 -0.93
N ARG A 47 6.26 -10.68 -0.72
CA ARG A 47 7.10 -9.77 0.08
C ARG A 47 7.43 -10.25 1.49
N PHE A 48 6.49 -10.92 2.17
CA PHE A 48 6.74 -11.43 3.52
C PHE A 48 7.54 -12.73 3.49
N GLY A 49 7.27 -13.65 2.56
CA GLY A 49 8.09 -14.84 2.36
C GLY A 49 9.55 -14.48 2.09
N LEU A 50 9.77 -13.56 1.14
CA LEU A 50 11.11 -13.05 0.79
C LEU A 50 11.78 -12.33 1.97
N LEU A 51 11.04 -11.53 2.74
CA LEU A 51 11.58 -10.88 3.93
C LEU A 51 12.08 -11.89 4.96
N PHE A 52 11.23 -12.86 5.33
CA PHE A 52 11.56 -13.81 6.39
C PHE A 52 12.67 -14.80 5.97
N GLN A 53 12.76 -15.09 4.68
CA GLN A 53 13.85 -15.91 4.13
C GLN A 53 15.23 -15.28 4.38
N GLN A 54 15.35 -13.94 4.34
CA GLN A 54 16.62 -13.25 4.66
C GLN A 54 17.07 -13.49 6.11
N PHE A 55 16.15 -13.86 7.00
CA PHE A 55 16.41 -14.16 8.41
C PHE A 55 16.31 -15.66 8.72
N GLY A 56 16.39 -16.52 7.69
CA GLY A 56 16.38 -17.98 7.84
C GLY A 56 15.04 -18.55 8.30
N LYS A 57 13.93 -17.85 8.07
CA LYS A 57 12.58 -18.29 8.46
C LYS A 57 11.70 -18.50 7.24
N THR A 58 10.85 -19.52 7.31
CA THR A 58 9.78 -19.75 6.33
C THR A 58 8.44 -19.36 6.94
N VAL A 59 7.62 -18.64 6.20
CA VAL A 59 6.30 -18.16 6.63
C VAL A 59 5.30 -18.35 5.50
N ASP A 60 4.01 -18.44 5.83
CA ASP A 60 2.93 -18.31 4.84
C ASP A 60 2.80 -16.84 4.45
N SER A 61 3.48 -16.47 3.36
CA SER A 61 3.52 -15.09 2.86
C SER A 61 2.12 -14.56 2.50
N ARG A 62 1.24 -15.40 1.96
CA ARG A 62 -0.13 -14.98 1.59
C ARG A 62 -0.98 -14.73 2.83
N GLN A 63 -0.84 -15.57 3.85
CA GLN A 63 -1.50 -15.34 5.13
C GLN A 63 -0.99 -14.06 5.80
N MET A 64 0.33 -13.85 5.84
CA MET A 64 0.92 -12.62 6.39
C MET A 64 0.46 -11.37 5.62
N GLU A 65 0.38 -11.44 4.30
CA GLU A 65 -0.14 -10.36 3.47
C GLU A 65 -1.60 -10.03 3.82
N LYS A 66 -2.46 -11.05 3.97
CA LYS A 66 -3.87 -10.86 4.34
C LYS A 66 -3.98 -10.14 5.69
N ARG A 67 -3.17 -10.52 6.68
CA ARG A 67 -3.14 -9.88 8.01
C ARG A 67 -2.57 -8.46 7.94
N TYR A 68 -1.48 -8.26 7.22
CA TYR A 68 -0.90 -6.94 7.00
C TYR A 68 -1.88 -5.98 6.35
N ARG A 69 -2.61 -6.46 5.33
CA ARG A 69 -3.61 -5.70 4.59
C ARG A 69 -4.74 -5.23 5.50
N HIS A 70 -5.21 -6.08 6.39
CA HIS A 70 -6.22 -5.72 7.40
C HIS A 70 -5.79 -4.51 8.24
N TYR A 71 -4.56 -4.52 8.77
CA TYR A 71 -4.03 -3.38 9.54
C TYR A 71 -3.71 -2.16 8.67
N LEU A 72 -3.28 -2.37 7.42
CA LEU A 72 -2.97 -1.28 6.49
C LEU A 72 -4.23 -0.49 6.12
N ASN A 73 -5.34 -1.19 5.90
CA ASN A 73 -6.61 -0.57 5.53
C ASN A 73 -7.17 0.34 6.64
N GLN A 74 -6.87 0.03 7.91
CA GLN A 74 -7.29 0.84 9.06
C GLN A 74 -6.45 2.13 9.21
N GLY A 75 -5.31 2.23 8.54
CA GLY A 75 -4.41 3.37 8.65
C GLY A 75 -4.81 4.53 7.74
N HIS A 76 -5.42 5.57 8.30
CA HIS A 76 -5.86 6.78 7.58
C HIS A 76 -5.12 8.05 8.07
N GLU A 77 -3.90 7.90 8.57
CA GLU A 77 -3.04 9.03 8.93
C GLU A 77 -2.86 9.98 7.73
N LEU A 78 -3.23 11.23 7.92
CA LEU A 78 -3.17 12.27 6.91
C LEU A 78 -1.77 12.90 6.85
N VAL A 79 -1.32 13.24 5.64
CA VAL A 79 -0.20 14.18 5.48
C VAL A 79 -0.66 15.53 6.03
N SER A 80 0.14 16.18 6.87
CA SER A 80 -0.22 17.47 7.46
C SER A 80 -0.63 18.48 6.39
N GLY A 81 -1.79 19.12 6.58
CA GLY A 81 -2.36 20.10 5.65
C GLY A 81 -3.03 19.53 4.39
N SER A 82 -3.00 18.21 4.16
CA SER A 82 -3.59 17.60 2.95
C SER A 82 -5.10 17.86 2.82
N LEU A 83 -5.87 17.70 3.90
CA LEU A 83 -7.31 17.96 3.89
C LEU A 83 -7.62 19.43 3.64
N GLU A 84 -6.85 20.35 4.23
CA GLU A 84 -7.02 21.79 4.04
C GLU A 84 -6.67 22.21 2.61
N LEU A 85 -5.69 21.56 1.99
CA LEU A 85 -5.39 21.74 0.58
C LEU A 85 -6.56 21.26 -0.30
N LEU A 86 -7.11 20.07 -0.05
CA LEU A 86 -8.26 19.55 -0.81
C LEU A 86 -9.46 20.49 -0.73
N LYS A 87 -9.81 20.97 0.47
CA LYS A 87 -10.89 21.95 0.67
C LYS A 87 -10.70 23.23 -0.14
N LYS A 88 -9.46 23.72 -0.27
CA LYS A 88 -9.13 24.93 -1.03
C LYS A 88 -9.18 24.71 -2.54
N VAL A 89 -8.78 23.54 -3.03
CA VAL A 89 -8.64 23.28 -4.47
C VAL A 89 -9.93 22.74 -5.08
N HIS A 90 -10.68 21.92 -4.36
CA HIS A 90 -11.90 21.26 -4.85
C HIS A 90 -12.95 22.21 -5.48
N PRO A 91 -13.20 23.44 -4.97
CA PRO A 91 -14.11 24.37 -5.61
C PRO A 91 -13.62 24.92 -6.97
N HIS A 92 -12.34 24.75 -7.28
CA HIS A 92 -11.68 25.35 -8.44
C HIS A 92 -11.18 24.33 -9.47
N ALA A 93 -11.22 23.03 -9.16
CA ALA A 93 -10.78 21.97 -10.06
C ALA A 93 -11.46 20.64 -9.75
N GLU A 94 -11.69 19.84 -10.78
CA GLU A 94 -12.04 18.43 -10.60
C GLU A 94 -10.81 17.65 -10.14
N LEU A 95 -10.94 16.95 -9.02
CA LEU A 95 -9.86 16.17 -8.45
C LEU A 95 -10.08 14.69 -8.74
N TYR A 96 -8.99 14.01 -9.11
CA TYR A 96 -8.98 12.59 -9.39
C TYR A 96 -7.80 11.93 -8.68
N ILE A 97 -7.95 10.65 -8.31
CA ILE A 97 -6.84 9.84 -7.79
C ILE A 97 -6.37 8.89 -8.87
N VAL A 98 -5.05 8.79 -9.02
CA VAL A 98 -4.43 7.74 -9.84
C VAL A 98 -3.47 6.95 -8.97
N THR A 99 -3.70 5.64 -8.80
CA THR A 99 -2.96 4.81 -7.83
C THR A 99 -2.68 3.40 -8.33
N ASN A 100 -1.46 2.92 -8.05
CA ASN A 100 -1.06 1.52 -8.29
C ASN A 100 -1.44 0.59 -7.12
N GLY A 101 -2.08 1.15 -6.08
CA GLY A 101 -2.47 0.42 -4.87
C GLY A 101 -3.55 -0.63 -5.10
N VAL A 102 -3.92 -1.32 -4.03
CA VAL A 102 -5.05 -2.26 -4.02
C VAL A 102 -6.34 -1.46 -3.87
N SER A 103 -7.33 -1.68 -4.74
CA SER A 103 -8.54 -0.86 -4.82
C SER A 103 -9.23 -0.72 -3.45
N HIS A 104 -9.54 -1.85 -2.81
CA HIS A 104 -10.20 -1.85 -1.51
C HIS A 104 -9.43 -1.06 -0.43
N THR A 105 -8.09 -1.15 -0.40
CA THR A 105 -7.26 -0.35 0.53
C THR A 105 -7.41 1.14 0.30
N GLN A 106 -7.47 1.58 -0.97
CA GLN A 106 -7.52 3.00 -1.30
C GLN A 106 -8.87 3.60 -0.92
N TYR A 107 -9.97 2.95 -1.30
CA TYR A 107 -11.32 3.41 -0.96
C TYR A 107 -11.55 3.49 0.55
N GLN A 108 -11.17 2.44 1.29
CA GLN A 108 -11.37 2.42 2.74
C GLN A 108 -10.60 3.55 3.42
N ARG A 109 -9.31 3.73 3.11
CA ARG A 109 -8.48 4.76 3.74
C ARG A 109 -8.96 6.18 3.40
N LEU A 110 -9.45 6.43 2.19
CA LEU A 110 -9.99 7.73 1.79
C LEU A 110 -11.32 8.02 2.49
N THR A 111 -12.15 7.00 2.68
CA THR A 111 -13.42 7.11 3.41
C THR A 111 -13.16 7.44 4.87
N ASP A 112 -12.29 6.66 5.53
CA ASP A 112 -11.94 6.84 6.94
C ASP A 112 -11.24 8.20 7.19
N ALA A 113 -10.52 8.70 6.18
CA ALA A 113 -9.87 10.01 6.19
C ALA A 113 -10.83 11.20 5.93
N GLY A 114 -12.09 10.95 5.60
CA GLY A 114 -13.04 11.99 5.17
C GLY A 114 -12.62 12.71 3.88
N MET A 115 -11.85 12.02 3.02
CA MET A 115 -11.28 12.58 1.80
C MET A 115 -12.00 12.14 0.52
N LEU A 116 -12.77 11.05 0.59
CA LEU A 116 -13.37 10.42 -0.59
C LEU A 116 -14.23 11.43 -1.39
N ASP A 117 -15.02 12.24 -0.70
CA ASP A 117 -15.97 13.17 -1.32
C ASP A 117 -15.31 14.34 -2.08
N TYR A 118 -13.99 14.55 -1.92
CA TYR A 118 -13.28 15.57 -2.68
C TYR A 118 -12.83 15.10 -4.07
N PHE A 119 -12.94 13.80 -4.38
CA PHE A 119 -12.48 13.25 -5.64
C PHE A 119 -13.66 12.79 -6.49
N LYS A 120 -13.68 13.24 -7.75
CA LYS A 120 -14.71 12.88 -8.72
C LYS A 120 -14.60 11.42 -9.17
N ASP A 121 -13.38 10.91 -9.31
CA ASP A 121 -13.14 9.50 -9.61
C ASP A 121 -11.76 9.02 -9.10
N ILE A 122 -11.61 7.70 -8.99
CA ILE A 122 -10.41 7.01 -8.51
C ILE A 122 -9.99 5.94 -9.53
N PHE A 123 -8.92 6.22 -10.24
CA PHE A 123 -8.29 5.31 -11.19
C PHE A 123 -7.27 4.43 -10.46
N VAL A 124 -7.68 3.19 -10.18
CA VAL A 124 -6.80 2.16 -9.62
C VAL A 124 -6.28 1.30 -10.77
N SER A 125 -4.98 1.05 -10.85
CA SER A 125 -4.38 0.20 -11.90
C SER A 125 -5.02 -1.18 -12.02
N GLU A 126 -5.59 -1.69 -10.91
CA GLU A 126 -6.45 -2.88 -10.88
C GLU A 126 -7.64 -2.82 -11.84
N ALA A 127 -8.32 -1.67 -11.91
CA ALA A 127 -9.53 -1.49 -12.70
C ALA A 127 -9.22 -1.15 -14.16
N VAL A 128 -8.06 -0.56 -14.44
CA VAL A 128 -7.67 -0.07 -15.76
C VAL A 128 -6.87 -1.11 -16.56
N GLY A 129 -6.27 -2.10 -15.90
CA GLY A 129 -5.43 -3.12 -16.56
C GLY A 129 -4.04 -2.62 -16.98
N ALA A 130 -3.76 -1.32 -16.78
CA ALA A 130 -2.48 -0.68 -16.98
C ALA A 130 -1.99 -0.02 -15.66
N GLN A 131 -0.67 0.05 -15.49
CA GLN A 131 -0.02 0.55 -14.28
C GLN A 131 0.83 1.78 -14.58
N LYS A 132 0.88 2.76 -13.68
CA LYS A 132 1.85 3.85 -13.82
C LYS A 132 3.28 3.29 -13.75
N PRO A 133 4.24 3.80 -14.54
CA PRO A 133 4.17 4.97 -15.41
C PRO A 133 3.86 4.65 -16.89
N MET A 134 3.20 3.54 -17.21
CA MET A 134 2.80 3.22 -18.59
C MET A 134 1.87 4.30 -19.15
N LYS A 135 1.93 4.52 -20.47
CA LYS A 135 1.15 5.58 -21.12
C LYS A 135 -0.30 5.16 -21.41
N GLU A 136 -0.54 3.87 -21.56
CA GLU A 136 -1.86 3.25 -21.73
C GLU A 136 -2.70 3.32 -20.46
#